data_AF-A0A978SVT6-F1
#
_entry.id   AF-A0A978SVT6-F1
#
_cell.length_a   1.000
_cell.length_b   1.000
_cell.length_c   1.000
_cell.angle_alpha   90.00
_cell.angle_beta   90.00
_cell.angle_gamma   90.00
#
_symmetry.space_group_name_H-M   'P 1'
#
loop_
_entity.id
_entity.type
_entity.pdbx_description
1 polymer ?
#
loop_
_entity_poly.entity_id
_entity_poly.type
_entity_poly.pdbx_seq_one_letter_code
_entity_poly.pdbx_strand_id
1 'polypeptide(L)'
;MLDGLDEVAEQQRCACVEALNQFCQDFGETEIVACSRIADYEAISDRLRFQAALYLMPLTSEQIQNYLASCAPKIAAISNLFQQDESIL
;
A
#
# COMPACT_ATOMS: atom_id res chain seq x y z
N MET A 1 -13.64 0.09 -2.35
CA MET A 1 -12.17 0.14 -2.22
C MET A 1 -11.62 0.84 -3.45
N LEU A 2 -10.74 1.82 -3.25
CA LEU A 2 -10.06 2.58 -4.30
C LEU A 2 -8.57 2.28 -4.18
N ASP A 3 -8.01 1.57 -5.15
CA ASP A 3 -6.60 1.16 -5.14
C ASP A 3 -5.81 2.07 -6.07
N GLY A 4 -4.76 2.72 -5.55
CA GLY A 4 -3.88 3.60 -6.35
C GLY A 4 -4.34 5.06 -6.49
N LEU A 5 -4.53 5.80 -5.39
CA LEU A 5 -4.73 7.26 -5.45
C LEU A 5 -3.57 7.98 -6.15
N ASP A 6 -2.34 7.45 -6.05
CA ASP A 6 -1.17 7.98 -6.73
C ASP A 6 -1.23 7.86 -8.27
N GLU A 7 -2.09 7.00 -8.81
CA GLU A 7 -2.33 6.87 -10.24
C GLU A 7 -3.19 8.01 -10.81
N VAL A 8 -3.87 8.78 -9.96
CA VAL A 8 -4.53 10.02 -10.37
C VAL A 8 -3.47 11.03 -10.76
N ALA A 9 -3.65 11.61 -11.96
CA ALA A 9 -2.77 12.66 -12.48
C ALA A 9 -2.51 13.73 -11.41
N GLU A 10 -1.25 14.11 -11.24
CA GLU A 10 -0.78 14.99 -10.16
C GLU A 10 -1.61 16.28 -10.06
N GLN A 11 -1.98 16.89 -11.20
CA GLN A 11 -2.77 18.12 -11.25
C GLN A 11 -4.21 17.96 -10.74
N GLN A 12 -4.73 16.73 -10.67
CA GLN A 12 -6.09 16.41 -10.25
C GLN A 12 -6.13 15.73 -8.88
N ARG A 13 -4.98 15.36 -8.32
CA ARG A 13 -4.91 14.55 -7.10
C ARG A 13 -5.48 15.28 -5.88
N CYS A 14 -5.23 16.59 -5.74
CA CYS A 14 -5.84 17.39 -4.67
C CYS A 14 -7.38 17.44 -4.81
N ALA A 15 -7.89 17.75 -6.01
CA ALA A 15 -9.33 17.77 -6.27
C ALA A 15 -9.99 16.40 -6.03
N CYS A 16 -9.28 15.31 -6.32
CA CYS A 16 -9.74 13.96 -6.01
C CYS A 16 -9.88 13.74 -4.50
N VAL A 17 -8.89 14.16 -3.70
CA VAL A 17 -8.96 14.07 -2.23
C VAL A 17 -10.10 14.91 -1.67
N GLU A 18 -10.32 16.12 -2.19
CA GLU A 18 -11.45 16.96 -1.80
C GLU A 18 -12.79 16.29 -2.10
N ALA A 19 -12.95 15.71 -3.28
CA ALA A 19 -14.16 14.99 -3.67
C ALA A 19 -14.41 13.75 -2.80
N LEU A 20 -13.36 13.01 -2.44
CA LEU A 20 -13.46 11.87 -1.52
C LEU A 20 -13.87 12.31 -0.12
N ASN A 21 -13.30 13.41 0.38
CA ASN A 21 -13.69 13.97 1.67
C ASN A 21 -15.16 14.42 1.68
N GLN A 22 -15.63 15.04 0.61
CA GLN A 22 -17.03 15.43 0.47
C GLN A 22 -17.95 14.20 0.41
N PHE A 23 -17.57 13.18 -0.37
CA PHE A 23 -18.32 11.93 -0.44
C PHE A 23 -18.45 11.26 0.94
N CYS A 24 -17.36 11.20 1.71
CA CYS A 24 -17.42 10.67 3.08
C CYS A 24 -18.30 11.50 4.01
N GLN A 25 -18.39 12.82 3.81
CA GLN A 25 -19.27 13.68 4.58
C GLN A 25 -20.75 13.43 4.24
N ASP A 26 -21.05 13.31 2.94
CA ASP A 26 -22.42 13.15 2.45
C ASP A 26 -22.98 11.74 2.75
N PHE A 27 -22.10 10.74 2.78
CA PHE A 27 -22.44 9.33 2.93
C PHE A 27 -21.74 8.66 4.12
N GLY A 28 -21.71 9.33 5.28
CA GLY A 28 -20.89 8.97 6.46
C GLY A 28 -21.05 7.56 7.07
N GLU A 29 -22.02 6.77 6.62
CA GLU A 29 -22.15 5.34 6.97
C GLU A 29 -21.41 4.40 5.99
N THR A 30 -20.87 4.93 4.89
CA THR A 30 -20.20 4.15 3.85
C THR A 30 -18.75 3.89 4.23
N GLU A 31 -18.40 2.61 4.35
CA GLU A 31 -17.01 2.20 4.54
C GLU A 31 -16.23 2.37 3.24
N ILE A 32 -15.17 3.18 3.30
CA ILE A 32 -14.26 3.41 2.17
C ILE A 32 -12.83 3.11 2.59
N VAL A 33 -12.10 2.48 1.68
CA VAL A 33 -10.66 2.26 1.78
C VAL A 33 -10.03 2.84 0.53
N ALA A 34 -9.00 3.66 0.72
CA ALA A 34 -8.16 4.20 -0.34
C ALA A 34 -6.70 3.80 -0.08
N CYS A 35 -5.98 3.40 -1.13
CA CYS A 35 -4.57 3.04 -1.07
C CYS A 35 -3.74 4.04 -1.88
N SER A 36 -2.50 4.28 -1.46
CA SER A 36 -1.54 5.13 -2.16
C SER A 36 -0.12 4.75 -1.77
N ARG A 37 0.85 5.00 -2.65
CA ARG A 37 2.25 5.15 -2.20
C ARG A 37 2.37 6.32 -1.24
N ILE A 38 3.20 6.17 -0.21
CA ILE A 38 3.34 7.18 0.85
C ILE A 38 3.93 8.49 0.34
N ALA A 39 4.97 8.45 -0.50
CA ALA A 39 5.62 9.65 -1.02
C ALA A 39 4.64 10.50 -1.86
N ASP A 40 3.84 9.85 -2.71
CA ASP A 40 2.83 10.52 -3.53
C ASP A 40 1.68 11.08 -2.69
N TYR A 41 1.28 10.37 -1.63
CA TYR A 41 0.27 10.86 -0.69
C TYR A 41 0.79 12.08 0.08
N GLU A 42 2.02 12.02 0.62
CA GLU A 42 2.64 13.10 1.39
C GLU A 42 2.77 14.40 0.59
N ALA A 43 2.95 14.31 -0.74
CA ALA A 43 3.00 15.45 -1.65
C ALA A 43 1.65 16.19 -1.82
N ILE A 44 0.52 15.56 -1.48
CA ILE A 44 -0.80 16.20 -1.53
C ILE A 44 -0.94 17.17 -0.36
N SER A 45 -1.37 18.41 -0.64
CA SER A 45 -1.62 19.43 0.38
C SER A 45 -2.74 19.04 1.34
N ASP A 46 -3.84 18.54 0.78
CA ASP A 46 -5.03 18.16 1.52
C ASP A 46 -5.01 16.67 1.89
N ARG A 47 -5.39 16.36 3.12
CA ARG A 47 -5.41 14.99 3.65
C ARG A 47 -6.79 14.38 3.57
N LEU A 48 -6.84 13.06 3.38
CA LEU A 48 -8.07 12.29 3.51
C LEU A 48 -8.55 12.33 4.96
N ARG A 49 -9.83 12.62 5.16
CA ARG A 49 -10.50 12.71 6.46
C ARG A 49 -11.13 11.37 6.84
N PHE A 50 -10.32 10.31 6.75
CA PHE A 50 -10.75 8.96 7.08
C PHE A 50 -10.61 8.69 8.58
N GLN A 51 -11.22 7.61 9.05
CA GLN A 51 -11.25 7.23 10.46
C GLN A 51 -9.89 6.70 10.94
N ALA A 52 -9.11 6.14 10.01
CA ALA A 52 -7.79 5.58 10.28
C ALA A 52 -6.92 5.63 9.02
N ALA A 53 -5.61 5.48 9.22
CA ALA A 53 -4.63 5.26 8.17
C ALA A 53 -3.74 4.08 8.57
N LEU A 54 -3.38 3.26 7.59
CA LEU A 54 -2.48 2.12 7.75
C LEU A 54 -1.28 2.29 6.83
N TYR A 55 -0.09 2.05 7.36
CA TYR A 55 1.15 2.02 6.57
C TYR A 55 1.63 0.58 6.44
N LEU A 56 1.72 0.10 5.21
CA LEU A 56 2.22 -1.24 4.93
C LEU A 56 3.74 -1.24 4.99
N MET A 57 4.28 -1.98 5.97
CA MET A 57 5.71 -2.18 6.11
C MET A 57 6.22 -3.23 5.12
N PRO A 58 7.46 -3.10 4.61
CA PRO A 58 8.13 -4.19 3.92
C PRO A 58 8.12 -5.47 4.77
N LEU A 59 8.11 -6.62 4.09
CA LEU A 59 8.22 -7.91 4.75
C LEU A 59 9.56 -8.03 5.46
N THR A 60 9.57 -8.64 6.65
CA THR A 60 10.81 -9.03 7.32
C THR A 60 11.44 -10.21 6.60
N SER A 61 12.76 -10.38 6.74
CA SER A 61 13.47 -11.55 6.20
C SER A 61 12.87 -12.87 6.65
N GLU A 62 12.42 -12.94 7.91
CA GLU A 62 11.73 -14.12 8.47
C GLU A 62 10.39 -14.37 7.77
N GLN A 63 9.58 -13.33 7.55
CA GLN A 63 8.31 -13.47 6.82
C GLN A 63 8.54 -13.93 5.37
N ILE A 64 9.59 -13.41 4.72
CA ILE A 64 9.99 -13.83 3.37
C ILE A 64 10.39 -15.30 3.37
N GLN A 65 11.26 -15.72 4.30
CA GLN A 65 11.70 -17.12 4.42
C GLN A 65 10.53 -18.07 4.69
N ASN A 66 9.64 -17.71 5.62
CA ASN A 66 8.45 -18.49 5.94
C ASN A 66 7.51 -18.63 4.74
N TYR A 67 7.30 -17.55 3.99
CA TYR A 67 6.51 -17.58 2.76
C TYR A 67 7.14 -18.51 1.71
N LEU A 68 8.45 -18.38 1.46
CA LEU A 68 9.15 -19.22 0.50
C LEU A 68 9.16 -20.71 0.91
N ALA A 69 9.30 -21.00 2.21
CA ALA A 69 9.22 -22.37 2.74
C ALA A 69 7.81 -22.97 2.62
N SER A 70 6.77 -22.14 2.68
CA SER A 70 5.37 -22.57 2.49
C SER A 70 5.02 -22.89 1.03
N CYS A 71 5.85 -22.43 0.07
CA CYS A 71 5.63 -22.65 -1.34
C CYS A 71 6.08 -24.04 -1.81
N ALA A 72 5.40 -24.58 -2.82
CA ALA A 72 5.66 -25.91 -3.39
C ALA A 72 7.14 -26.11 -3.83
N PRO A 73 7.61 -27.35 -4.03
CA PRO A 73 9.05 -27.69 -4.19
C PRO A 73 9.80 -26.91 -5.28
N LYS A 74 9.09 -26.37 -6.28
CA LYS A 74 9.65 -25.55 -7.36
C LYS A 74 10.26 -24.22 -6.86
N ILE A 75 9.90 -23.74 -5.68
CA ILE A 75 10.42 -22.48 -5.09
C ILE A 75 11.60 -22.74 -4.13
N ALA A 76 11.88 -24.00 -3.77
CA ALA A 76 12.99 -24.34 -2.85
C ALA A 76 14.37 -23.88 -3.35
N ALA A 77 14.58 -23.85 -4.68
CA ALA A 77 15.79 -23.31 -5.28
C ALA A 77 15.95 -21.79 -5.04
N ILE A 78 14.84 -21.05 -5.05
CA ILE A 78 14.81 -19.61 -4.77
C ILE A 78 15.13 -19.38 -3.28
N SER A 79 14.54 -20.16 -2.38
CA SER A 79 14.85 -20.09 -0.94
C SER A 79 16.34 -20.26 -0.64
N ASN A 80 16.99 -21.22 -1.30
CA ASN A 80 18.43 -21.48 -1.11
C ASN A 80 19.29 -20.32 -1.63
N LEU A 81 18.91 -19.68 -2.74
CA LEU A 81 19.59 -18.51 -3.28
C LEU A 81 19.48 -17.30 -2.33
N PHE A 82 18.28 -17.05 -1.77
CA PHE A 82 18.07 -15.98 -0.79
C PHE A 82 18.86 -16.17 0.52
N GLN A 83 19.21 -17.42 0.89
CA GLN A 83 20.04 -17.69 2.07
C GLN A 83 21.54 -17.48 1.82
N GLN A 84 21.98 -17.54 0.56
CA GLN A 84 23.40 -17.40 0.19
C GLN A 84 23.78 -15.95 -0.15
N ASP A 85 22.80 -15.10 -0.45
CA ASP A 85 23.02 -13.72 -0.86
C ASP A 85 22.42 -12.74 0.16
N GLU A 86 23.24 -12.31 1.13
CA GLU A 86 22.87 -11.31 2.14
C GLU A 86 22.63 -9.92 1.54
N SER A 87 22.94 -9.68 0.26
CA SER A 87 22.85 -8.36 -0.38
C SER A 87 21.47 -8.00 -0.94
N ILE A 88 20.50 -8.93 -0.89
CA ILE A 88 19.17 -8.78 -1.50
C ILE A 88 18.12 -8.22 -0.49
N LEU A 89 18.53 -7.95 0.76
CA LEU A 89 17.72 -7.34 1.82
C LEU A 89 18.21 -5.95 2.18
#